data_AF-A0A9E5FF43-F1
#
_entry.id   AF-A0A9E5FF43-F1
#
_cell.length_a   1.000
_cell.length_b   1.000
_cell.length_c   1.000
_cell.angle_alpha   90.00
_cell.angle_beta   90.00
_cell.angle_gamma   90.00
#
_symmetry.space_group_name_H-M   'P 1'
#
loop_
_entity.id
_entity.type
_entity.pdbx_description
1 polymer ?
#
loop_
_entity_poly.entity_id
_entity_poly.type
_entity_poly.pdbx_seq_one_letter_code
_entity_poly.pdbx_strand_id
1 'polypeptide(L)'
;MIPLKVPAHGSPLLLALLTLVASGATGPLPPGLAAPHAAAQAKRPQSQAAQAKPAGAKAASRPNVLLLVGDDIGLADTGPYGSEIDTPHLNQLAAEGVRFTNSHVSPVCSVTRGELLTGNNNIEVGLGTFDYLVYGPSKGKPGYEGYLTRNTVMISELLRDAGYNTVMAGKWHLGLGDGAIDWNGEIKPSTNEIGFDESFIMAATGDRVPTVFIRDHKVVNLDPADPIHVSYKLQFPGEPDGKKDRASLKMDWSEGHNMAVVNGIGRIGFMKGGTKARWNDETMAADFTKEAVG
;
A
#
# COMPACT_ATOMS: atom_id res chain seq x y z
N MET A 1 -10.15 12.32 -33.83
CA MET A 1 -10.95 13.11 -32.86
C MET A 1 -12.37 12.56 -32.90
N ILE A 2 -12.67 11.61 -32.02
CA ILE A 2 -13.99 10.96 -31.89
C ILE A 2 -14.28 10.96 -30.38
N PRO A 3 -15.39 11.55 -29.90
CA PRO A 3 -15.65 11.66 -28.47
C PRO A 3 -16.19 10.33 -27.92
N LEU A 4 -15.57 9.82 -26.85
CA LEU A 4 -16.12 8.71 -26.07
C LEU A 4 -17.29 9.20 -25.20
N LYS A 5 -18.41 8.49 -25.29
CA LYS A 5 -19.62 8.69 -24.50
C LYS A 5 -19.71 7.52 -23.51
N VAL A 6 -19.72 7.83 -22.22
CA VAL A 6 -19.83 6.84 -21.14
C VAL A 6 -21.31 6.51 -20.88
N PRO A 7 -21.73 5.23 -20.77
CA PRO A 7 -23.03 4.88 -20.21
C PRO A 7 -22.93 4.55 -18.72
N ALA A 8 -24.03 4.82 -18.01
CA ALA A 8 -24.21 4.69 -16.58
C ALA A 8 -24.73 3.30 -16.15
N HIS A 9 -24.45 2.99 -14.86
CA HIS A 9 -25.05 2.00 -13.96
C HIS A 9 -24.51 0.56 -13.92
N GLY A 10 -24.14 0.14 -12.69
CA GLY A 10 -24.12 -1.25 -12.23
C GLY A 10 -22.91 -1.62 -11.36
N SER A 11 -23.06 -1.56 -10.03
CA SER A 11 -22.23 -2.11 -8.92
C SER A 11 -20.71 -2.31 -9.09
N PRO A 12 -19.84 -1.67 -8.27
CA PRO A 12 -18.42 -2.00 -8.27
C PRO A 12 -18.12 -3.15 -7.31
N LEU A 13 -17.55 -4.24 -7.85
CA LEU A 13 -16.58 -5.05 -7.12
C LEU A 13 -15.39 -4.14 -6.78
N LEU A 14 -15.02 -4.07 -5.51
CA LEU A 14 -14.01 -3.13 -5.02
C LEU A 14 -12.60 -3.64 -5.35
N LEU A 15 -12.04 -3.13 -6.46
CA LEU A 15 -10.62 -3.32 -6.83
C LEU A 15 -9.78 -2.30 -6.04
N ALA A 16 -9.12 -2.72 -4.96
CA ALA A 16 -8.09 -1.89 -4.33
C ALA A 16 -6.85 -1.88 -5.24
N LEU A 17 -6.59 -0.75 -5.87
CA LEU A 17 -5.52 -0.56 -6.84
C LEU A 17 -4.25 -0.13 -6.10
N LEU A 18 -3.21 -0.97 -6.04
CA LEU A 18 -1.85 -0.45 -5.92
C LEU A 18 -1.53 0.22 -7.25
N THR A 19 -1.08 1.47 -7.26
CA THR A 19 -0.56 2.08 -8.48
C THR A 19 0.80 2.63 -8.17
N LEU A 20 1.83 1.92 -8.60
CA LEU A 20 3.15 2.53 -8.80
C LEU A 20 3.14 3.13 -10.20
N VAL A 21 3.06 4.46 -10.34
CA VAL A 21 3.35 5.10 -11.64
C VAL A 21 4.79 5.54 -11.61
N ALA A 22 5.64 4.88 -12.40
CA ALA A 22 7.00 5.33 -12.64
C ALA A 22 7.02 6.15 -13.94
N SER A 23 7.16 7.48 -13.88
CA SER A 23 7.26 8.34 -15.09
C SER A 23 8.70 8.76 -15.34
N GLY A 24 9.18 8.59 -16.58
CA GLY A 24 10.52 9.03 -16.99
C GLY A 24 10.58 10.55 -17.16
N ALA A 25 11.23 11.27 -16.24
CA ALA A 25 11.56 12.67 -16.44
C ALA A 25 12.58 12.84 -17.59
N THR A 26 12.24 13.66 -18.59
CA THR A 26 13.16 14.09 -19.65
C THR A 26 13.98 15.28 -19.15
N GLY A 27 15.03 15.02 -18.38
CA GLY A 27 15.97 16.05 -17.94
C GLY A 27 17.38 15.48 -17.78
N PRO A 28 18.44 16.21 -18.16
CA PRO A 28 19.80 15.80 -17.84
C PRO A 28 19.98 15.77 -16.31
N LEU A 29 20.60 14.70 -15.81
CA LEU A 29 20.98 14.52 -14.41
C LEU A 29 21.77 15.75 -13.91
N PRO A 30 21.40 16.37 -12.78
CA PRO A 30 22.27 17.36 -12.13
C PRO A 30 23.49 16.65 -11.53
N PRO A 31 24.72 17.16 -11.72
CA PRO A 31 25.90 16.59 -11.10
C PRO A 31 25.97 17.00 -9.61
N GLY A 32 26.01 16.00 -8.74
CA GLY A 32 26.59 16.10 -7.40
C GLY A 32 25.66 16.61 -6.30
N LEU A 33 25.23 15.71 -5.43
CA LEU A 33 25.02 15.98 -4.01
C LEU A 33 25.56 14.78 -3.23
N ALA A 34 26.68 15.01 -2.56
CA ALA A 34 27.29 14.06 -1.64
C ALA A 34 26.39 13.91 -0.41
N ALA A 35 26.02 12.67 -0.08
CA ALA A 35 25.50 12.33 1.24
C ALA A 35 26.67 11.96 2.16
N PRO A 36 26.79 12.52 3.38
CA PRO A 36 27.69 11.98 4.37
C PRO A 36 26.88 11.10 5.32
N HIS A 37 26.94 9.78 5.25
CA HIS A 37 26.63 8.91 6.39
C HIS A 37 27.72 7.85 6.48
N ALA A 38 28.54 7.96 7.52
CA ALA A 38 29.63 7.07 7.82
C ALA A 38 29.08 5.69 8.25
N ALA A 39 29.39 4.66 7.46
CA ALA A 39 29.31 3.27 7.88
C ALA A 39 30.67 2.59 7.66
N ALA A 40 31.04 1.72 8.60
CA ALA A 40 32.37 1.17 8.82
C ALA A 40 33.06 0.61 7.56
N GLN A 41 34.33 1.01 7.37
CA GLN A 41 35.20 0.51 6.31
C GLN A 41 35.70 -0.91 6.63
N ALA A 42 35.09 -1.92 6.03
CA ALA A 42 35.76 -3.21 5.80
C ALA A 42 36.33 -3.22 4.37
N LYS A 43 37.67 -3.28 4.24
CA LYS A 43 38.38 -3.31 2.96
C LYS A 43 38.03 -4.59 2.18
N ARG A 44 37.29 -4.46 1.08
CA ARG A 44 37.10 -5.53 0.09
C ARG A 44 38.26 -5.52 -0.94
N PRO A 45 38.77 -6.68 -1.39
CA PRO A 45 39.80 -6.72 -2.44
C PRO A 45 39.22 -6.29 -3.79
N GLN A 46 39.92 -5.43 -4.52
CA GLN A 46 39.56 -5.05 -5.87
C GLN A 46 39.91 -6.18 -6.86
N SER A 47 38.89 -6.82 -7.45
CA SER A 47 39.08 -7.62 -8.65
C SER A 47 39.10 -6.70 -9.88
N GLN A 48 40.20 -6.70 -10.63
CA GLN A 48 40.28 -6.04 -11.93
C GLN A 48 39.48 -6.86 -12.96
N ALA A 49 38.22 -6.46 -13.20
CA ALA A 49 37.48 -6.92 -14.37
C ALA A 49 37.92 -6.08 -15.57
N ALA A 50 38.39 -6.77 -16.62
CA ALA A 50 38.76 -6.15 -17.89
C ALA A 50 37.57 -5.39 -18.48
N GLN A 51 37.79 -4.11 -18.83
CA GLN A 51 36.78 -3.25 -19.45
C GLN A 51 36.53 -3.70 -20.89
N ALA A 52 35.46 -4.47 -21.10
CA ALA A 52 34.87 -4.64 -22.42
C ALA A 52 34.17 -3.33 -22.83
N LYS A 53 34.59 -2.77 -23.96
CA LYS A 53 33.97 -1.60 -24.59
C LYS A 53 32.50 -1.92 -24.90
N PRO A 54 31.50 -1.18 -24.39
CA PRO A 54 30.12 -1.51 -24.68
C PRO A 54 29.86 -1.24 -26.17
N ALA A 55 29.52 -2.30 -26.91
CA ALA A 55 28.88 -2.18 -28.21
C ALA A 55 27.61 -1.34 -28.02
N GLY A 56 27.37 -0.41 -28.93
CA GLY A 56 26.28 0.56 -28.84
C GLY A 56 24.93 -0.11 -28.65
N ALA A 57 24.52 -0.27 -27.39
CA ALA A 57 23.15 -0.56 -27.04
C ALA A 57 22.34 0.67 -27.46
N LYS A 58 21.44 0.48 -28.42
CA LYS A 58 20.32 1.40 -28.65
C LYS A 58 19.77 1.73 -27.26
N ALA A 59 19.87 2.99 -26.83
CA ALA A 59 19.49 3.39 -25.48
C ALA A 59 18.10 2.81 -25.21
N ALA A 60 18.04 1.79 -24.35
CA ALA A 60 16.79 1.10 -24.10
C ALA A 60 15.84 2.16 -23.55
N SER A 61 14.72 2.39 -24.25
CA SER A 61 13.69 3.32 -23.79
C SER A 61 13.31 2.88 -22.38
N ARG A 62 13.49 3.76 -21.41
CA ARG A 62 13.13 3.52 -20.00
C ARG A 62 11.60 3.45 -19.92
N PRO A 63 10.99 2.27 -19.74
CA PRO A 63 9.54 2.15 -19.77
C PRO A 63 8.94 2.69 -18.49
N ASN A 64 7.74 3.25 -18.56
CA ASN A 64 6.96 3.49 -17.35
C ASN A 64 6.53 2.14 -16.77
N VAL A 65 6.68 1.99 -15.46
CA VAL A 65 6.31 0.76 -14.74
C VAL A 65 5.02 1.03 -14.00
N LEU A 66 4.01 0.18 -14.20
CA LEU A 66 2.74 0.17 -13.48
C LEU A 66 2.57 -1.17 -12.75
N LEU A 67 2.55 -1.14 -11.41
CA LEU A 67 2.28 -2.31 -10.59
C LEU A 67 0.87 -2.21 -9.97
N LEU A 68 -0.04 -3.06 -10.46
CA LEU A 68 -1.41 -3.22 -9.96
C LEU A 68 -1.53 -4.45 -9.05
N VAL A 69 -1.98 -4.27 -7.82
CA VAL A 69 -2.13 -5.36 -6.83
C VAL A 69 -3.54 -5.35 -6.28
N GLY A 70 -4.34 -6.33 -6.69
CA GLY A 70 -5.64 -6.61 -6.11
C GLY A 70 -5.54 -7.16 -4.68
N ASP A 71 -6.59 -6.95 -3.90
CA ASP A 71 -6.68 -7.40 -2.51
C ASP A 71 -7.69 -8.54 -2.44
N ASP A 72 -7.25 -9.71 -1.97
CA ASP A 72 -8.04 -10.94 -1.86
C ASP A 72 -8.76 -11.39 -3.15
N ILE A 73 -8.15 -11.14 -4.32
CA ILE A 73 -8.64 -11.64 -5.61
C ILE A 73 -8.23 -13.12 -5.78
N GLY A 74 -9.22 -13.99 -5.87
CA GLY A 74 -9.05 -15.40 -6.18
C GLY A 74 -8.68 -15.63 -7.65
N LEU A 75 -8.05 -16.78 -7.92
CA LEU A 75 -7.63 -17.13 -9.29
C LEU A 75 -8.80 -17.08 -10.28
N ALA A 76 -9.97 -17.60 -9.90
CA ALA A 76 -11.15 -17.67 -10.75
C ALA A 76 -12.05 -16.42 -10.68
N ASP A 77 -11.63 -15.33 -10.01
CA ASP A 77 -12.43 -14.10 -9.91
C ASP A 77 -12.31 -13.20 -11.14
N THR A 78 -11.40 -13.52 -12.08
CA THR A 78 -11.19 -12.74 -13.30
C THR A 78 -11.40 -13.58 -14.56
N GLY A 79 -11.99 -12.99 -15.59
CA GLY A 79 -12.31 -13.64 -16.86
C GLY A 79 -11.14 -14.37 -17.53
N PRO A 80 -9.87 -13.91 -17.46
CA PRO A 80 -8.73 -14.66 -18.01
C PRO A 80 -8.51 -16.03 -17.37
N TYR A 81 -9.15 -16.35 -16.24
CA TYR A 81 -9.03 -17.64 -15.56
C TYR A 81 -10.39 -18.35 -15.38
N GLY A 82 -11.41 -17.92 -16.12
CA GLY A 82 -12.71 -18.60 -16.17
C GLY A 82 -13.76 -18.07 -15.20
N SER A 83 -13.67 -16.80 -14.79
CA SER A 83 -14.68 -16.18 -13.94
C SER A 83 -16.06 -16.12 -14.58
N GLU A 84 -17.09 -16.15 -13.73
CA GLU A 84 -18.48 -15.82 -14.03
C GLU A 84 -18.77 -14.31 -14.03
N ILE A 85 -17.84 -13.50 -13.52
CA ILE A 85 -17.94 -12.03 -13.47
C ILE A 85 -17.31 -11.43 -14.73
N ASP A 86 -18.02 -10.50 -15.36
CA ASP A 86 -17.51 -9.77 -16.52
C ASP A 86 -16.38 -8.81 -16.12
N THR A 87 -15.13 -9.17 -16.50
CA THR A 87 -13.94 -8.35 -16.30
C THR A 87 -13.30 -7.92 -17.63
N PRO A 88 -13.98 -7.14 -18.49
CA PRO A 88 -13.54 -6.90 -19.87
C PRO A 88 -12.16 -6.22 -19.97
N HIS A 89 -11.83 -5.31 -19.05
CA HIS A 89 -10.51 -4.66 -19.04
C HIS A 89 -9.36 -5.61 -18.67
N LEU A 90 -9.60 -6.54 -17.74
CA LEU A 90 -8.62 -7.57 -17.39
C LEU A 90 -8.48 -8.62 -18.51
N ASN A 91 -9.58 -8.92 -19.22
CA ASN A 91 -9.57 -9.77 -20.40
C ASN A 91 -8.68 -9.17 -21.50
N GLN A 92 -8.84 -7.86 -21.77
CA GLN A 92 -8.02 -7.15 -22.72
C GLN A 92 -6.54 -7.15 -22.31
N LEU A 93 -6.23 -6.82 -21.05
CA LEU A 93 -4.84 -6.82 -20.55
C LEU A 93 -4.17 -8.19 -20.69
N ALA A 94 -4.91 -9.27 -20.40
CA ALA A 94 -4.40 -10.62 -20.55
C ALA A 94 -4.20 -11.03 -22.02
N ALA A 95 -5.02 -10.53 -22.95
CA ALA A 95 -4.90 -10.80 -24.38
C ALA A 95 -3.72 -10.06 -25.03
N GLU A 96 -3.37 -8.88 -24.50
CA GLU A 96 -2.26 -8.05 -24.99
C GLU A 96 -0.91 -8.37 -24.31
N GLY A 97 -0.93 -9.15 -23.23
CA GLY A 97 0.22 -9.38 -22.36
C GLY A 97 0.59 -10.85 -22.15
N VAL A 98 1.26 -11.11 -21.03
CA VAL A 98 1.64 -12.44 -20.57
C VAL A 98 0.76 -12.83 -19.38
N ARG A 99 0.16 -14.02 -19.45
CA ARG A 99 -0.65 -14.60 -18.36
C ARG A 99 0.11 -15.72 -17.68
N PHE A 100 0.16 -15.68 -16.35
CA PHE A 100 0.82 -16.70 -15.53
C PHE A 100 -0.20 -17.70 -15.00
N THR A 101 -0.04 -18.98 -15.30
CA THR A 101 -0.90 -20.04 -14.75
C THR A 101 -0.35 -20.67 -13.47
N ASN A 102 0.83 -20.22 -13.02
CA ASN A 102 1.53 -20.77 -11.86
C ASN A 102 2.31 -19.65 -11.13
N SER A 103 1.58 -18.71 -10.53
CA SER A 103 2.12 -17.63 -9.71
C SER A 103 1.74 -17.86 -8.25
N HIS A 104 2.63 -17.51 -7.31
CA HIS A 104 2.45 -17.79 -5.90
C HIS A 104 2.72 -16.54 -5.06
N VAL A 105 1.99 -16.43 -3.96
CA VAL A 105 2.10 -15.37 -2.97
C VAL A 105 1.94 -15.98 -1.58
N SER A 106 2.36 -15.25 -0.56
CA SER A 106 2.01 -15.58 0.82
C SER A 106 0.50 -15.42 1.06
N PRO A 107 -0.11 -16.18 1.99
CA PRO A 107 -1.57 -16.20 2.19
C PRO A 107 -2.11 -14.95 2.92
N VAL A 108 -1.26 -13.95 3.16
CA VAL A 108 -1.58 -12.77 3.97
C VAL A 108 -1.08 -11.51 3.28
N CYS A 109 -1.93 -10.49 3.24
CA CYS A 109 -1.68 -9.27 2.47
C CYS A 109 -0.38 -8.52 2.82
N SER A 110 -0.09 -8.25 4.10
CA SER A 110 1.14 -7.52 4.47
C SER A 110 2.39 -8.32 4.13
N VAL A 111 2.37 -9.63 4.37
CA VAL A 111 3.48 -10.55 4.05
C VAL A 111 3.80 -10.49 2.56
N THR A 112 2.80 -10.71 1.70
CA THR A 112 2.95 -10.64 0.24
C THR A 112 3.42 -9.27 -0.23
N ARG A 113 2.90 -8.18 0.34
CA ARG A 113 3.33 -6.82 -0.01
C ARG A 113 4.79 -6.55 0.36
N GLY A 114 5.23 -7.04 1.52
CA GLY A 114 6.61 -6.92 1.97
C GLY A 114 7.57 -7.68 1.03
N GLU A 115 7.24 -8.93 0.71
CA GLU A 115 8.02 -9.75 -0.23
C GLU A 115 8.04 -9.13 -1.63
N LEU A 116 6.91 -8.64 -2.12
CA LEU A 116 6.78 -8.02 -3.45
C LEU A 116 7.63 -6.75 -3.59
N LEU A 117 7.60 -5.87 -2.58
CA LEU A 117 8.27 -4.57 -2.67
C LEU A 117 9.76 -4.64 -2.34
N THR A 118 10.22 -5.68 -1.64
CA THR A 118 11.63 -5.84 -1.27
C THR A 118 12.34 -6.90 -2.09
N GLY A 119 11.64 -7.89 -2.61
CA GLY A 119 12.23 -9.11 -3.18
C GLY A 119 12.88 -10.04 -2.16
N ASN A 120 12.67 -9.81 -0.85
CA ASN A 120 13.28 -10.59 0.24
C ASN A 120 12.26 -11.50 0.92
N ASN A 121 12.74 -12.49 1.68
CA ASN A 121 11.86 -13.37 2.44
C ASN A 121 11.15 -12.60 3.56
N ASN A 122 9.91 -12.97 3.87
CA ASN A 122 9.11 -12.30 4.89
C ASN A 122 9.77 -12.20 6.28
N ILE A 123 10.56 -13.18 6.71
CA ILE A 123 11.30 -13.14 7.99
C ILE A 123 12.41 -12.09 7.92
N GLU A 124 13.05 -11.88 6.78
CA GLU A 124 14.12 -10.90 6.64
C GLU A 124 13.61 -9.46 6.75
N VAL A 125 12.32 -9.25 6.43
CA VAL A 125 11.68 -7.93 6.39
C VAL A 125 10.69 -7.69 7.53
N GLY A 126 10.73 -8.52 8.57
CA GLY A 126 9.95 -8.34 9.81
C GLY A 126 8.51 -8.85 9.78
N LEU A 127 8.13 -9.55 8.71
CA LEU A 127 6.77 -10.01 8.42
C LEU A 127 6.64 -11.54 8.47
N GLY A 128 7.42 -12.20 9.34
CA GLY A 128 7.26 -13.62 9.66
C GLY A 128 5.94 -13.95 10.38
N THR A 129 5.17 -12.93 10.77
CA THR A 129 3.82 -13.07 11.32
C THR A 129 2.94 -11.88 10.95
N PHE A 130 1.63 -12.09 10.99
CA PHE A 130 0.63 -11.05 10.79
C PHE A 130 0.25 -10.39 12.11
N ASP A 131 -0.17 -9.12 12.04
CA ASP A 131 -0.47 -8.21 13.15
C ASP A 131 -1.18 -8.83 14.37
N TYR A 132 -2.15 -9.74 14.18
CA TYR A 132 -2.87 -10.42 15.28
C TYR A 132 -2.51 -11.90 15.48
N LEU A 133 -1.61 -12.47 14.67
CA LEU A 133 -1.21 -13.89 14.73
C LEU A 133 0.21 -14.10 15.25
N VAL A 134 0.76 -13.12 15.99
CA VAL A 134 2.09 -13.24 16.60
C VAL A 134 2.10 -14.41 17.58
N TYR A 135 2.83 -15.47 17.21
CA TYR A 135 3.07 -16.59 18.10
C TYR A 135 3.81 -16.09 19.35
N GLY A 136 3.29 -16.35 20.55
CA GLY A 136 3.82 -15.77 21.79
C GLY A 136 5.35 -15.85 21.93
N PRO A 137 5.97 -17.03 21.67
CA PRO A 137 7.43 -17.17 21.66
C PRO A 137 8.20 -16.44 20.56
N SER A 138 7.55 -15.95 19.50
CA SER A 138 8.19 -15.13 18.44
C SER A 138 8.04 -13.62 18.68
N LYS A 139 7.18 -13.20 19.61
CA LYS A 139 6.97 -11.79 19.90
C LYS A 139 8.26 -11.08 20.30
N GLY A 140 8.58 -9.98 19.59
CA GLY A 140 9.77 -9.17 19.84
C GLY A 140 11.08 -9.81 19.36
N LYS A 141 11.02 -10.91 18.61
CA LYS A 141 12.19 -11.49 17.95
C LYS A 141 12.40 -10.88 16.56
N PRO A 142 13.65 -10.78 16.09
CA PRO A 142 13.95 -10.37 14.74
C PRO A 142 13.18 -11.20 13.70
N GLY A 143 12.56 -10.52 12.75
CA GLY A 143 11.73 -11.11 11.69
C GLY A 143 10.26 -11.29 12.04
N TYR A 144 9.84 -10.93 13.25
CA TYR A 144 8.46 -11.04 13.76
C TYR A 144 7.97 -9.72 14.37
N GLU A 145 8.49 -8.61 13.87
CA GLU A 145 8.13 -7.25 14.25
C GLU A 145 6.65 -6.94 13.96
N GLY A 146 6.10 -7.52 12.89
CA GLY A 146 4.71 -7.31 12.47
C GLY A 146 4.51 -6.05 11.61
N TYR A 147 5.61 -5.43 11.17
CA TYR A 147 5.68 -4.31 10.24
C TYR A 147 6.94 -4.45 9.39
N LEU A 148 6.98 -3.74 8.27
CA LEU A 148 8.12 -3.76 7.36
C LEU A 148 9.33 -3.10 8.03
N THR A 149 10.40 -3.87 8.21
CA THR A 149 11.68 -3.34 8.71
C THR A 149 12.42 -2.59 7.61
N ARG A 150 13.29 -1.64 8.00
CA ARG A 150 14.10 -0.83 7.06
C ARG A 150 15.52 -1.35 6.88
N ASN A 151 15.69 -2.66 6.96
CA ASN A 151 16.97 -3.35 6.78
C ASN A 151 17.18 -3.84 5.33
N THR A 152 16.19 -3.70 4.46
CA THR A 152 16.23 -4.07 3.04
C THR A 152 15.88 -2.89 2.16
N VAL A 153 16.46 -2.86 0.96
CA VAL A 153 16.16 -1.84 -0.05
C VAL A 153 14.84 -2.18 -0.75
N MET A 154 14.00 -1.17 -0.95
CA MET A 154 12.74 -1.29 -1.68
C MET A 154 12.94 -1.14 -3.19
N ILE A 155 12.06 -1.77 -3.99
CA ILE A 155 12.00 -1.55 -5.43
C ILE A 155 11.76 -0.07 -5.78
N SER A 156 11.01 0.65 -4.95
CA SER A 156 10.78 2.10 -5.08
C SER A 156 12.08 2.89 -4.94
N GLU A 157 12.95 2.55 -3.98
CA GLU A 157 14.26 3.19 -3.84
C GLU A 157 15.16 2.92 -5.05
N LEU A 158 15.20 1.68 -5.55
CA LEU A 158 15.96 1.32 -6.75
C LEU A 158 15.46 2.07 -7.99
N LEU A 159 14.15 2.22 -8.15
CA LEU A 159 13.56 2.96 -9.26
C LEU A 159 13.84 4.46 -9.14
N ARG A 160 13.72 5.03 -7.94
CA ARG A 160 14.05 6.44 -7.69
C ARG A 160 15.53 6.72 -8.00
N ASP A 161 16.44 5.87 -7.56
CA ASP A 161 17.89 5.98 -7.85
C ASP A 161 18.19 5.85 -9.34
N ALA A 162 17.40 5.05 -10.06
CA ALA A 162 17.45 4.98 -11.53
C ALA A 162 16.84 6.22 -12.22
N GLY A 163 16.30 7.18 -11.47
CA GLY A 163 15.74 8.44 -11.93
C GLY A 163 14.29 8.34 -12.39
N TYR A 164 13.51 7.42 -11.82
CA TYR A 164 12.05 7.41 -11.99
C TYR A 164 11.40 8.26 -10.89
N ASN A 165 10.31 8.94 -11.25
CA ASN A 165 9.39 9.46 -10.24
C ASN A 165 8.58 8.28 -9.70
N THR A 166 8.36 8.22 -8.39
CA THR A 166 7.74 7.06 -7.73
C THR A 166 6.50 7.50 -6.95
N VAL A 167 5.37 6.87 -7.26
CA VAL A 167 4.07 7.21 -6.65
C VAL A 167 3.47 5.97 -5.99
N MET A 168 2.81 6.14 -4.86
CA MET A 168 2.05 5.08 -4.18
C MET A 168 0.60 5.52 -4.00
N ALA A 169 -0.34 4.92 -4.72
CA ALA A 169 -1.77 5.05 -4.41
C ALA A 169 -2.34 3.71 -3.96
N GLY A 170 -3.17 3.70 -2.89
CA GLY A 170 -3.94 2.52 -2.49
C GLY A 170 -3.66 1.98 -1.09
N LYS A 171 -3.71 0.66 -0.96
CA LYS A 171 -3.51 -0.06 0.31
C LYS A 171 -2.03 -0.20 0.65
N TRP A 172 -1.61 0.29 1.82
CA TRP A 172 -0.23 0.15 2.28
C TRP A 172 -0.02 -1.14 3.11
N HIS A 173 -0.55 -1.18 4.33
CA HIS A 173 -0.54 -2.33 5.23
C HIS A 173 0.83 -2.92 5.58
N LEU A 174 1.86 -2.09 5.65
CA LEU A 174 3.22 -2.48 6.02
C LEU A 174 3.74 -1.77 7.28
N GLY A 175 2.83 -1.15 8.04
CA GLY A 175 3.15 -0.34 9.20
C GLY A 175 3.55 1.09 8.83
N LEU A 176 3.41 1.99 9.80
CA LEU A 176 3.76 3.40 9.72
C LEU A 176 4.36 3.82 11.06
N GLY A 177 5.28 4.77 11.04
CA GLY A 177 6.01 5.23 12.22
C GLY A 177 6.97 4.18 12.79
N ASP A 178 7.64 4.55 13.88
CA ASP A 178 8.54 3.67 14.65
C ASP A 178 7.94 3.28 16.01
N GLY A 179 6.60 3.28 16.11
CA GLY A 179 5.91 3.00 17.36
C GLY A 179 4.45 3.47 17.34
N ALA A 180 4.01 4.08 18.44
CA ALA A 180 2.68 4.66 18.51
C ALA A 180 2.55 5.80 17.48
N ILE A 181 1.59 5.64 16.56
CA ILE A 181 1.34 6.62 15.50
C ILE A 181 0.58 7.82 16.09
N ASP A 182 1.13 9.02 15.92
CA ASP A 182 0.37 10.25 16.08
C ASP A 182 -0.37 10.59 14.79
N TRP A 183 -1.67 10.28 14.77
CA TRP A 183 -2.56 10.55 13.64
C TRP A 183 -2.87 12.04 13.44
N ASN A 184 -2.43 12.91 14.35
CA ASN A 184 -2.72 14.35 14.34
C ASN A 184 -1.54 15.21 13.88
N GLY A 185 -0.39 14.60 13.60
CA GLY A 185 0.83 15.26 13.19
C GLY A 185 1.38 14.72 11.87
N GLU A 186 2.70 14.82 11.71
CA GLU A 186 3.41 14.12 10.65
C GLU A 186 3.67 12.67 11.07
N ILE A 187 3.09 11.75 10.32
CA ILE A 187 3.32 10.32 10.44
C ILE A 187 4.65 10.03 9.76
N LYS A 188 5.70 9.93 10.58
CA LYS A 188 7.02 9.56 10.13
C LYS A 188 7.58 8.45 10.99
N PRO A 189 8.37 7.58 10.39
CA PRO A 189 8.53 7.34 8.95
C PRO A 189 7.26 6.78 8.25
N SER A 190 7.07 7.10 6.98
CA SER A 190 6.00 6.67 6.08
C SER A 190 6.58 6.06 4.80
N THR A 191 5.77 5.97 3.75
CA THR A 191 6.19 5.51 2.41
C THR A 191 7.27 6.40 1.78
N ASN A 192 7.31 7.69 2.14
CA ASN A 192 8.27 8.62 1.54
C ASN A 192 9.72 8.34 1.95
N GLU A 193 9.95 7.86 3.18
CA GLU A 193 11.28 7.46 3.66
C GLU A 193 11.82 6.20 2.98
N ILE A 194 10.98 5.47 2.24
CA ILE A 194 11.33 4.18 1.60
C ILE A 194 11.09 4.23 0.09
N GLY A 195 11.36 5.38 -0.51
CA GLY A 195 11.57 5.50 -1.94
C GLY A 195 10.35 5.89 -2.76
N PHE A 196 9.22 6.27 -2.16
CA PHE A 196 8.10 6.89 -2.88
C PHE A 196 8.17 8.42 -2.79
N ASP A 197 8.18 9.12 -3.92
CA ASP A 197 8.21 10.59 -3.95
C ASP A 197 6.86 11.17 -3.52
N GLU A 198 5.76 10.53 -3.92
CA GLU A 198 4.39 10.91 -3.58
C GLU A 198 3.58 9.70 -3.11
N SER A 199 2.65 9.90 -2.19
CA SER A 199 1.75 8.84 -1.76
C SER A 199 0.35 9.31 -1.35
N PHE A 200 -0.65 8.49 -1.65
CA PHE A 200 -2.03 8.60 -1.19
C PHE A 200 -2.54 7.21 -0.78
N ILE A 201 -2.54 6.93 0.52
CA ILE A 201 -2.72 5.57 1.03
C ILE A 201 -3.83 5.45 2.06
N MET A 202 -4.37 4.24 2.19
CA MET A 202 -4.92 3.77 3.48
C MET A 202 -3.83 3.05 4.27
N ALA A 203 -3.81 3.22 5.59
CA ALA A 203 -2.75 2.69 6.44
C ALA A 203 -2.69 1.15 6.47
N ALA A 204 -3.85 0.50 6.56
CA ALA A 204 -3.97 -0.94 6.72
C ALA A 204 -5.03 -1.55 5.79
N THR A 205 -6.27 -1.63 6.23
CA THR A 205 -7.39 -2.24 5.47
C THR A 205 -8.65 -1.41 5.62
N GLY A 206 -9.61 -1.55 4.71
CA GLY A 206 -10.88 -0.80 4.76
C GLY A 206 -11.72 -1.10 6.01
N ASP A 207 -11.52 -2.26 6.62
CA ASP A 207 -12.21 -2.72 7.83
C ASP A 207 -11.52 -2.30 9.14
N ARG A 208 -10.32 -1.70 9.10
CA ARG A 208 -9.55 -1.29 10.28
C ARG A 208 -9.59 0.21 10.50
N VAL A 209 -9.57 0.63 11.77
CA VAL A 209 -9.40 2.05 12.13
C VAL A 209 -7.92 2.47 12.15
N PRO A 210 -7.61 3.74 11.90
CA PRO A 210 -8.53 4.80 11.49
C PRO A 210 -8.92 4.69 10.02
N THR A 211 -10.17 5.04 9.73
CA THR A 211 -10.73 4.99 8.38
C THR A 211 -10.45 6.29 7.61
N VAL A 212 -9.17 6.64 7.46
CA VAL A 212 -8.72 7.90 6.86
C VAL A 212 -7.68 7.65 5.77
N PHE A 213 -7.62 8.54 4.78
CA PHE A 213 -6.51 8.57 3.83
C PHE A 213 -5.33 9.35 4.39
N ILE A 214 -4.13 8.94 4.01
CA ILE A 214 -2.87 9.64 4.30
C ILE A 214 -2.29 10.09 2.98
N ARG A 215 -1.99 11.38 2.86
CA ARG A 215 -1.16 11.90 1.78
C ARG A 215 0.22 12.19 2.35
N ASP A 216 1.21 11.49 1.84
CA ASP A 216 2.59 11.51 2.33
C ASP A 216 2.67 11.22 3.84
N HIS A 217 2.88 12.27 4.64
CA HIS A 217 3.00 12.17 6.09
C HIS A 217 1.72 12.57 6.84
N LYS A 218 0.68 13.04 6.16
CA LYS A 218 -0.45 13.71 6.84
C LYS A 218 -1.78 13.09 6.50
N VAL A 219 -2.64 13.00 7.51
CA VAL A 219 -4.04 12.63 7.31
C VAL A 219 -4.73 13.70 6.45
N VAL A 220 -5.41 13.25 5.41
CA VAL A 220 -6.14 14.12 4.48
C VAL A 220 -7.36 14.72 5.16
N ASN A 221 -7.57 16.03 5.01
CA ASN A 221 -8.71 16.77 5.58
C ASN A 221 -8.84 16.69 7.11
N LEU A 222 -7.74 16.47 7.83
CA LEU A 222 -7.74 16.54 9.29
C LEU A 222 -8.11 17.95 9.76
N ASP A 223 -9.13 18.03 10.61
CA ASP A 223 -9.49 19.26 11.32
C ASP A 223 -8.78 19.27 12.68
N PRO A 224 -7.88 20.22 12.96
CA PRO A 224 -7.18 20.29 14.25
C PRO A 224 -8.13 20.46 15.45
N ALA A 225 -9.36 20.92 15.23
CA ALA A 225 -10.38 21.02 16.28
C ALA A 225 -11.11 19.69 16.57
N ASP A 226 -10.94 18.67 15.72
CA ASP A 226 -11.53 17.34 15.86
C ASP A 226 -10.44 16.24 15.72
N PRO A 227 -9.51 16.13 16.69
CA PRO A 227 -8.36 15.24 16.59
C PRO A 227 -8.75 13.76 16.56
N ILE A 228 -7.96 12.97 15.85
CA ILE A 228 -8.09 11.52 15.74
C ILE A 228 -7.49 10.85 16.97
N HIS A 229 -8.27 9.97 17.58
CA HIS A 229 -7.81 9.03 18.60
C HIS A 229 -8.11 7.61 18.14
N VAL A 230 -7.14 6.70 18.31
CA VAL A 230 -7.25 5.29 17.90
C VAL A 230 -6.86 4.39 19.06
N SER A 231 -7.59 3.29 19.24
CA SER A 231 -7.34 2.31 20.28
C SER A 231 -7.82 0.93 19.83
N TYR A 232 -6.94 -0.06 19.84
CA TYR A 232 -7.31 -1.46 19.54
C TYR A 232 -7.69 -2.27 20.79
N LYS A 233 -7.85 -1.60 21.94
CA LYS A 233 -8.11 -2.26 23.23
C LYS A 233 -9.33 -1.72 23.95
N LEU A 234 -9.46 -0.40 23.98
CA LEU A 234 -10.46 0.32 24.76
C LEU A 234 -11.32 1.20 23.86
N GLN A 235 -12.63 1.13 24.07
CA GLN A 235 -13.59 2.02 23.44
C GLN A 235 -13.54 3.43 24.02
N PHE A 236 -13.89 4.42 23.20
CA PHE A 236 -14.03 5.81 23.62
C PHE A 236 -15.45 6.07 24.14
N PRO A 237 -15.63 6.68 25.33
CA PRO A 237 -16.95 6.99 25.86
C PRO A 237 -17.76 7.87 24.90
N GLY A 238 -19.02 7.49 24.66
CA GLY A 238 -19.96 8.21 23.80
C GLY A 238 -19.89 7.86 22.32
N GLU A 239 -18.90 7.09 21.87
CA GLU A 239 -18.86 6.60 20.50
C GLU A 239 -19.79 5.37 20.31
N PRO A 240 -20.42 5.22 19.13
CA PRO A 240 -21.20 4.03 18.79
C PRO A 240 -20.41 2.73 18.93
N ASP A 241 -21.10 1.66 19.31
CA ASP A 241 -20.54 0.34 19.58
C ASP A 241 -21.17 -0.69 18.62
N GLY A 242 -20.43 -1.14 17.60
CA GLY A 242 -20.96 -2.04 16.58
C GLY A 242 -21.45 -3.40 17.13
N LYS A 243 -21.03 -3.77 18.34
CA LYS A 243 -21.46 -4.99 19.01
C LYS A 243 -22.77 -4.78 19.75
N LYS A 244 -22.95 -3.64 20.42
CA LYS A 244 -24.20 -3.31 21.14
C LYS A 244 -25.28 -2.77 20.22
N ASP A 245 -24.88 -1.97 19.23
CA ASP A 245 -25.75 -1.23 18.33
C ASP A 245 -25.95 -1.95 16.99
N ARG A 246 -25.77 -3.28 16.95
CA ARG A 246 -25.80 -4.11 15.74
C ARG A 246 -27.02 -3.85 14.84
N ALA A 247 -28.19 -3.67 15.43
CA ALA A 247 -29.44 -3.42 14.68
C ALA A 247 -29.45 -2.08 13.91
N SER A 248 -28.54 -1.16 14.25
CA SER A 248 -28.40 0.15 13.58
C SER A 248 -27.36 0.13 12.45
N LEU A 249 -26.63 -0.98 12.28
CA LEU A 249 -25.61 -1.09 11.25
C LEU A 249 -26.24 -1.17 9.86
N LYS A 250 -25.64 -0.44 8.93
CA LYS A 250 -25.90 -0.54 7.49
C LYS A 250 -25.41 -1.88 6.92
N MET A 251 -24.31 -2.39 7.47
CA MET A 251 -23.74 -3.68 7.11
C MET A 251 -23.56 -4.51 8.38
N ASP A 252 -24.21 -5.66 8.40
CA ASP A 252 -24.10 -6.60 9.52
C ASP A 252 -22.75 -7.32 9.52
N TRP A 253 -22.30 -7.76 10.69
CA TRP A 253 -21.05 -8.51 10.86
C TRP A 253 -21.31 -9.99 11.14
N SER A 254 -20.44 -10.85 10.62
CA SER A 254 -20.43 -12.30 10.89
C SER A 254 -19.48 -12.63 12.03
N GLU A 255 -18.19 -12.35 11.87
CA GLU A 255 -17.12 -12.65 12.83
C GLU A 255 -16.32 -11.40 13.15
N GLY A 256 -16.34 -10.96 14.42
CA GLY A 256 -15.67 -9.73 14.83
C GLY A 256 -16.27 -8.48 14.16
N HIS A 257 -15.40 -7.55 13.72
CA HIS A 257 -15.80 -6.35 12.95
C HIS A 257 -16.94 -5.52 13.59
N ASN A 258 -16.92 -5.41 14.91
CA ASN A 258 -18.03 -4.88 15.69
C ASN A 258 -17.56 -3.90 16.77
N MET A 259 -16.45 -3.21 16.52
CA MET A 259 -15.90 -2.20 17.43
C MET A 259 -16.44 -0.81 17.05
N ALA A 260 -15.61 0.14 16.60
CA ALA A 260 -16.13 1.44 16.14
C ALA A 260 -17.08 1.29 14.95
N VAL A 261 -18.10 2.14 14.90
CA VAL A 261 -19.00 2.24 13.73
C VAL A 261 -18.62 3.46 12.91
N VAL A 262 -18.24 3.25 11.65
CA VAL A 262 -17.98 4.32 10.69
C VAL A 262 -18.80 4.05 9.43
N ASN A 263 -19.54 5.06 8.97
CA ASN A 263 -20.46 4.97 7.82
C ASN A 263 -21.51 3.85 7.97
N GLY A 264 -21.92 3.54 9.20
CA GLY A 264 -22.85 2.46 9.52
C GLY A 264 -22.24 1.05 9.45
N ILE A 265 -20.91 0.93 9.36
CA ILE A 265 -20.19 -0.33 9.26
C ILE A 265 -19.30 -0.49 10.49
N GLY A 266 -19.39 -1.63 11.16
CA GLY A 266 -18.51 -1.98 12.27
C GLY A 266 -17.09 -2.28 11.79
N ARG A 267 -16.09 -1.81 12.55
CA ARG A 267 -14.66 -1.92 12.20
C ARG A 267 -13.89 -2.76 13.22
N ILE A 268 -12.67 -3.13 12.86
CA ILE A 268 -11.65 -3.62 13.81
C ILE A 268 -10.96 -2.40 14.43
N GLY A 269 -10.99 -2.34 15.75
CA GLY A 269 -10.47 -1.26 16.58
C GLY A 269 -11.48 -0.14 16.85
N PHE A 270 -11.14 0.71 17.81
CA PHE A 270 -11.93 1.87 18.22
C PHE A 270 -11.27 3.16 17.74
N MET A 271 -12.08 4.12 17.30
CA MET A 271 -11.61 5.47 16.98
C MET A 271 -12.61 6.53 17.42
N LYS A 272 -12.09 7.76 17.61
CA LYS A 272 -12.86 8.98 17.85
C LYS A 272 -12.26 10.13 17.05
N GLY A 273 -13.11 11.09 16.66
CA GLY A 273 -12.72 12.31 15.93
C GLY A 273 -12.31 12.08 14.48
N GLY A 274 -11.67 13.09 13.88
CA GLY A 274 -11.29 13.11 12.46
C GLY A 274 -12.48 13.05 11.51
N THR A 275 -13.64 13.56 11.88
CA THR A 275 -14.91 13.34 11.17
C THR A 275 -14.83 13.75 9.69
N LYS A 276 -14.19 14.89 9.41
CA LYS A 276 -13.97 15.39 8.03
C LYS A 276 -12.89 14.62 7.25
N ALA A 277 -12.02 13.88 7.95
CA ALA A 277 -10.94 13.10 7.38
C ALA A 277 -11.35 11.66 7.03
N ARG A 278 -12.49 11.19 7.55
CA ARG A 278 -12.97 9.83 7.31
C ARG A 278 -13.32 9.66 5.84
N TRP A 279 -12.83 8.58 5.23
CA TRP A 279 -13.20 8.23 3.86
C TRP A 279 -14.68 7.85 3.77
N ASN A 280 -15.20 7.85 2.53
CA ASN A 280 -16.44 7.19 2.20
C ASN A 280 -16.14 5.84 1.53
N ASP A 281 -16.57 4.75 2.15
CA ASP A 281 -16.33 3.38 1.67
C ASP A 281 -16.81 3.17 0.22
N GLU A 282 -17.87 3.87 -0.18
CA GLU A 282 -18.47 3.75 -1.51
C GLU A 282 -17.67 4.46 -2.60
N THR A 283 -16.82 5.44 -2.25
CA THR A 283 -16.03 6.22 -3.21
C THR A 283 -14.55 5.88 -3.22
N MET A 284 -14.07 5.05 -2.27
CA MET A 284 -12.63 4.79 -2.11
C MET A 284 -11.93 4.34 -3.40
N ALA A 285 -12.55 3.47 -4.19
CA ALA A 285 -11.98 3.02 -5.45
C ALA A 285 -11.79 4.16 -6.46
N ALA A 286 -12.77 5.07 -6.55
CA ALA A 286 -12.67 6.26 -7.38
C ALA A 286 -11.63 7.24 -6.83
N ASP A 287 -11.55 7.40 -5.52
CA ASP A 287 -10.55 8.25 -4.86
C ASP A 287 -9.14 7.76 -5.18
N PHE A 288 -8.84 6.46 -5.04
CA PHE A 288 -7.53 5.91 -5.43
C PHE A 288 -7.27 5.99 -6.93
N THR A 289 -8.29 5.74 -7.76
CA THR A 289 -8.13 5.81 -9.22
C THR A 289 -7.78 7.22 -9.67
N LYS A 290 -8.40 8.24 -9.07
CA LYS A 290 -8.11 9.65 -9.37
C LYS A 290 -6.65 9.99 -9.08
N GLU A 291 -6.13 9.54 -7.94
CA GLU A 291 -4.74 9.77 -7.54
C GLU A 291 -3.74 8.99 -8.42
N ALA A 292 -4.16 7.84 -8.96
CA ALA A 292 -3.34 7.01 -9.84
C ALA A 292 -3.19 7.59 -11.27
N VAL A 293 -4.16 8.35 -11.78
CA VAL A 293 -4.20 8.78 -13.20
C VAL A 293 -3.79 10.24 -13.44
N GLY A 294 -3.75 11.07 -12.40
CA GLY A 294 -3.40 12.50 -12.50
C GLY A 294 -4.58 13.39 -12.89
#